data_AF-A0A923YV78-F1
#
_entry.id   AF-A0A923YV78-F1
#
_cell.length_a   1.000
_cell.length_b   1.000
_cell.length_c   1.000
_cell.angle_alpha   90.00
_cell.angle_beta   90.00
_cell.angle_gamma   90.00
#
_symmetry.space_group_name_H-M   'P 1'
#
loop_
_entity.id
_entity.type
_entity.pdbx_description
1 polymer ?
#
loop_
_entity_poly.entity_id
_entity_poly.type
_entity_poly.pdbx_seq_one_letter_code
_entity_poly.pdbx_strand_id
1 'polypeptide(L)' 'MIFPLVAVAADRRRYGYVPPVWRWGIAAMLAAFFLIEGVTYSPLGTQLYRSVTAGTPGADRPPLAFGPKPVGPLITGRN' A
#
# COMPACT_ATOMS: atom_id res chain seq x y z
N MET A 1 -0.12 -7.94 5.41
CA MET A 1 -1.28 -8.72 5.91
C MET A 1 -1.01 -9.52 7.18
N ILE A 2 0.20 -9.52 7.75
CA ILE A 2 0.50 -10.29 8.97
C ILE A 2 -0.28 -9.74 10.19
N PHE A 3 -0.41 -8.42 10.32
CA PHE A 3 -1.11 -7.80 11.44
C PHE A 3 -2.60 -8.21 11.56
N PRO A 4 -3.43 -8.14 10.48
CA PRO A 4 -4.78 -8.69 10.51
C PRO A 4 -4.85 -10.16 10.90
N LEU A 5 -3.95 -10.99 10.36
CA LEU A 5 -3.92 -12.43 10.65
C LEU A 5 -3.60 -12.72 12.11
N VAL A 6 -2.68 -11.96 12.72
CA VAL A 6 -2.34 -12.07 14.14
C VAL A 6 -3.53 -11.68 15.01
N ALA A 7 -4.26 -10.64 14.65
CA ALA A 7 -5.43 -10.20 15.40
C ALA A 7 -6.62 -11.20 15.26
N VAL A 8 -6.85 -11.79 14.08
CA VAL A 8 -7.79 -12.92 13.91
C VAL A 8 -7.41 -14.10 14.80
N ALA A 9 -6.11 -14.44 14.85
CA ALA A 9 -5.62 -15.55 15.66
C ALA A 9 -5.76 -15.26 17.16
N ALA A 10 -5.52 -14.02 17.60
CA ALA A 10 -5.73 -13.58 18.97
C ALA A 10 -7.20 -13.66 19.39
N ASP A 11 -8.12 -13.18 18.54
CA ASP A 11 -9.57 -13.26 18.80
C ASP A 11 -10.07 -14.70 18.85
N ARG A 12 -9.61 -15.55 17.93
CA ARG A 12 -9.96 -16.97 17.94
C ARG A 12 -9.47 -17.67 19.21
N ARG A 13 -8.30 -17.29 19.73
CA ARG A 13 -7.78 -17.80 21.02
C ARG A 13 -8.58 -17.28 22.22
N ARG A 14 -9.05 -16.03 22.17
CA ARG A 14 -9.77 -15.38 23.27
C ARG A 14 -11.23 -15.81 23.38
N TYR A 15 -11.91 -15.98 22.24
CA TYR A 15 -13.36 -16.23 22.19
C TYR A 15 -13.72 -17.64 21.67
N GLY A 16 -12.75 -18.41 21.17
CA GLY A 16 -12.97 -19.75 20.59
C GLY A 16 -13.49 -19.75 19.15
N TYR A 17 -13.87 -18.59 18.61
CA TYR A 17 -14.32 -18.42 17.23
C TYR A 17 -13.81 -17.10 16.65
N VAL A 18 -13.89 -16.96 15.32
CA VAL A 18 -13.53 -15.71 14.63
C VAL A 18 -14.80 -14.88 14.43
N PRO A 19 -14.86 -13.64 14.96
CA PRO A 19 -15.99 -12.76 14.75
C PRO A 19 -16.31 -12.57 13.25
N PRO A 20 -17.59 -12.59 12.82
CA PRO A 20 -17.95 -12.43 11.41
C PRO A 20 -17.47 -11.10 10.79
N VAL A 21 -17.31 -10.06 11.61
CA VAL A 21 -16.82 -8.74 11.19
C VAL A 21 -15.41 -8.78 10.58
N TRP A 22 -14.59 -9.76 10.97
CA TRP A 22 -13.26 -9.94 10.40
C TRP A 22 -13.31 -10.20 8.89
N ARG A 23 -14.35 -10.86 8.39
CA ARG A 23 -14.52 -11.11 6.95
C ARG A 23 -14.66 -9.80 6.19
N TRP A 24 -15.46 -8.86 6.72
CA TRP A 24 -15.65 -7.54 6.11
C TRP A 24 -14.39 -6.69 6.19
N GLY A 25 -13.70 -6.68 7.34
CA GLY A 25 -12.43 -5.96 7.48
C GLY A 25 -11.36 -6.45 6.51
N ILE A 26 -11.15 -7.77 6.43
CA ILE A 26 -10.17 -8.38 5.53
C ILE A 26 -10.58 -8.16 4.06
N ALA A 27 -11.85 -8.37 3.71
CA ALA A 27 -12.33 -8.16 2.35
C ALA A 27 -12.14 -6.71 1.92
N ALA A 28 -12.45 -5.74 2.78
CA ALA A 28 -12.25 -4.32 2.49
C ALA A 28 -10.77 -3.98 2.32
N MET A 29 -9.88 -4.50 3.18
CA MET A 29 -8.43 -4.28 3.04
C MET A 29 -7.87 -4.87 1.75
N LEU A 30 -8.28 -6.09 1.39
CA LEU A 30 -7.86 -6.74 0.15
C LEU A 30 -8.42 -6.00 -1.07
N ALA A 31 -9.70 -5.63 -1.05
CA ALA A 31 -10.33 -4.87 -2.12
C ALA A 31 -9.63 -3.52 -2.34
N ALA A 32 -9.33 -2.79 -1.26
CA ALA A 32 -8.60 -1.54 -1.34
C ALA A 32 -7.18 -1.75 -1.90
N PHE A 33 -6.46 -2.77 -1.43
CA PHE A 33 -5.12 -3.10 -1.95
C PHE A 33 -5.16 -3.38 -3.45
N PHE A 34 -6.02 -4.29 -3.91
CA PHE A 34 -6.13 -4.62 -5.33
C PHE A 34 -6.63 -3.46 -6.18
N LEU A 35 -7.54 -2.62 -5.65
CA LEU A 35 -8.02 -1.44 -6.35
C LEU A 35 -6.88 -0.43 -6.54
N ILE A 36 -6.12 -0.14 -5.48
CA ILE A 36 -5.00 0.82 -5.54
C ILE A 36 -3.92 0.30 -6.50
N GLU A 37 -3.49 -0.95 -6.36
CA GLU A 37 -2.48 -1.57 -7.23
C GLU A 37 -2.98 -1.60 -8.68
N GLY A 38 -4.23 -2.02 -8.89
CA GLY A 38 -4.86 -2.09 -10.21
C GLY A 38 -4.92 -0.72 -10.89
N VAL A 39 -5.30 0.34 -10.15
CA VAL A 39 -5.28 1.70 -10.69
C VAL A 39 -3.84 2.14 -10.97
N THR A 40 -2.93 1.98 -10.01
CA THR A 40 -1.53 2.44 -10.07
C THR A 40 -0.79 1.88 -11.28
N TYR A 41 -0.94 0.58 -11.56
CA TYR A 41 -0.24 -0.11 -12.66
C TYR A 41 -1.05 -0.20 -13.96
N SER A 42 -2.14 0.56 -14.09
CA SER A 42 -2.95 0.61 -15.30
C SER A 42 -2.70 1.86 -16.16
N PRO A 43 -3.17 1.87 -17.43
CA PRO A 43 -3.19 3.09 -18.24
C PRO A 43 -3.97 4.23 -17.59
N LEU A 44 -5.03 3.91 -16.82
CA LEU A 44 -5.80 4.90 -16.07
C LEU A 44 -4.92 5.63 -15.04
N GLY A 45 -4.10 4.91 -14.28
CA GLY A 45 -3.16 5.51 -13.33
C GLY A 45 -2.14 6.42 -14.02
N THR A 46 -1.64 6.00 -15.19
CA THR A 46 -0.71 6.82 -15.98
C THR A 46 -1.38 8.12 -16.47
N GLN A 47 -2.63 8.05 -16.94
CA GLN A 47 -3.37 9.24 -17.35
C GLN A 47 -3.66 10.17 -16.18
N LEU A 48 -4.09 9.61 -15.04
CA LEU A 48 -4.34 10.38 -13.83
C LEU A 48 -3.07 11.12 -13.39
N TYR A 49 -1.91 10.43 -13.36
CA TYR A 49 -0.62 11.05 -13.05
C TYR A 49 -0.36 12.26 -13.96
N ARG A 50 -0.42 12.06 -15.29
CA ARG A 50 -0.17 13.12 -16.27
C ARG A 50 -1.11 14.31 -16.09
N SER A 51 -2.40 14.06 -15.83
CA SER A 51 -3.38 15.13 -15.62
C SER A 51 -3.10 15.94 -14.35
N VAL A 52 -2.68 15.27 -13.27
CA VAL A 52 -2.43 15.92 -11.98
C VAL A 52 -1.10 16.67 -11.97
N THR A 53 -0.09 16.17 -12.67
CA THR A 53 1.24 16.80 -12.73
C THR A 53 1.37 17.87 -13.82
N ALA A 54 0.36 18.08 -14.65
CA ALA A 54 0.41 19.02 -15.76
C ALA A 54 0.82 20.43 -15.30
N GLY A 55 1.82 21.01 -15.97
CA GLY A 55 2.35 22.34 -15.63
C GLY A 55 3.28 22.40 -14.40
N THR A 56 3.61 21.24 -13.81
CA THR A 56 4.57 21.15 -12.69
C THR A 56 5.88 20.49 -13.15
N PRO A 57 7.01 20.70 -12.45
CA PRO A 57 8.25 19.94 -12.69
C PRO A 57 8.09 18.41 -12.57
N GLY A 58 6.99 17.94 -11.96
CA GLY A 58 6.66 16.53 -11.89
C GLY A 58 6.26 15.91 -13.23
N ALA A 59 5.80 16.70 -14.21
CA ALA A 59 5.41 16.20 -15.53
C ALA A 59 6.57 15.56 -16.31
N ASP A 60 7.80 15.99 -16.05
CA ASP A 60 9.01 15.46 -16.69
C ASP A 60 9.51 14.17 -16.03
N ARG A 61 8.88 13.72 -14.94
CA ARG A 61 9.27 12.52 -14.20
C ARG A 61 8.41 11.33 -14.63
N PRO A 62 9.00 10.17 -14.93
CA PRO A 62 8.21 8.99 -15.23
C PRO A 62 7.42 8.54 -13.97
N PRO A 63 6.10 8.24 -14.09
CA PRO A 63 5.22 7.97 -12.93
C PRO A 63 5.68 6.82 -12.03
N LEU A 64 6.34 5.81 -12.62
CA LEU A 64 6.77 4.58 -11.95
C LEU A 64 8.30 4.48 -11.83
N ALA A 65 9.04 5.55 -12.16
CA ALA A 65 10.49 5.58 -11.99
C ALA A 65 10.83 5.96 -10.55
N PHE A 66 10.87 4.95 -9.68
CA PHE A 66 11.37 5.11 -8.33
C PHE A 66 12.88 5.32 -8.33
N GLY A 67 13.37 6.19 -7.46
CA GLY A 67 14.80 6.43 -7.30
C GLY A 67 15.54 5.14 -6.89
N PRO A 68 16.84 5.02 -7.19
CA PRO A 68 17.63 3.90 -6.74
C PRO A 68 17.66 3.85 -5.20
N LYS A 69 17.79 2.63 -4.66
CA LYS A 69 18.05 2.46 -3.23
C LYS A 69 19.30 3.28 -2.86
N PRO A 70 19.27 4.08 -1.78
CA PRO A 70 20.45 4.80 -1.32
C PRO A 70 21.65 3.85 -1.14
N VAL A 71 22.80 4.26 -1.68
CA VAL A 71 24.08 3.56 -1.49
C VAL A 71 24.82 4.24 -0.33
N GLY A 72 25.03 3.50 0.75
CA GLY A 72 25.74 3.99 1.94
C GLY A 72 25.33 3.26 3.22
N PRO A 73 26.13 3.38 4.30
CA PRO A 73 25.73 2.87 5.60
C PRO A 73 24.43 3.53 6.06
N LEU A 74 23.58 2.76 6.74
CA LEU A 74 22.39 3.30 7.39
C LEU A 74 22.86 4.26 8.50
N ILE A 75 22.75 5.57 8.25
CA ILE A 75 23.06 6.60 9.27
C ILE A 75 21.88 6.65 10.24
N THR A 76 21.92 5.84 11.29
CA THR A 76 21.06 6.04 12.46
C THR A 76 21.69 7.13 13.32
N GLY A 77 20.95 8.19 13.66
CA GLY A 77 21.46 9.38 14.37
C GLY A 77 21.94 9.13 15.82
N ARG A 78 23.02 8.38 15.98
CA ARG A 78 23.85 8.36 17.19
C ARG A 78 25.17 9.02 16.85
N ASN A 79 25.32 10.27 17.30
CA ASN A 79 26.63 10.88 17.52
C ASN A 79 27.21 10.34 18.83
#